data_AF-A0AB37J9H5-F1
#
_entry.id   AF-A0AB37J9H5-F1
#
_cell.length_a   1.000
_cell.length_b   1.000
_cell.length_c   1.000
_cell.angle_alpha   90.00
_cell.angle_beta   90.00
_cell.angle_gamma   90.00
#
_symmetry.space_group_name_H-M   'P 1'
#
loop_
_entity.id
_entity.type
_entity.pdbx_description
1 polymer ?
#
loop_
_entity_poly.entity_id
_entity_poly.type
_entity_poly.pdbx_seq_one_letter_code
_entity_poly.pdbx_strand_id
1 'polypeptide(L)' 'MIEYSNIYTLRNSQEKSRKVESWRSFIEETNVLGIKDSDVFQIQLVEYGKEKKKKGSPKNTRRN' A
#
# COMPACT_ATOMS: atom_id res chain seq x y z
N MET A 1 -18.62 -6.67 3.47
CA MET A 1 -17.33 -7.08 4.07
C MET A 1 -16.29 -6.13 3.53
N ILE A 2 -15.59 -5.41 4.40
CA ILE A 2 -14.55 -4.48 3.98
C ILE A 2 -13.25 -5.27 3.92
N GLU A 3 -12.62 -5.31 2.75
CA GLU A 3 -11.32 -5.93 2.59
C GLU A 3 -10.26 -4.84 2.49
N TYR A 4 -9.15 -5.01 3.19
CA TYR A 4 -8.02 -4.10 3.08
C TYR A 4 -6.87 -4.82 2.40
N SER A 5 -6.11 -4.08 1.58
CA SER A 5 -4.87 -4.54 0.97
C SER A 5 -3.77 -3.52 1.20
N ASN A 6 -2.59 -3.99 1.60
CA ASN A 6 -1.37 -3.22 1.63
C ASN A 6 -0.73 -3.22 0.24
N ILE A 7 -0.32 -2.05 -0.23
CA ILE A 7 0.50 -1.85 -1.42
C ILE A 7 1.87 -1.36 -0.94
N TYR A 8 2.90 -2.12 -1.26
CA TYR A 8 4.31 -1.85 -0.98
C TYR A 8 4.96 -1.32 -2.24
N THR A 9 5.36 -0.06 -2.22
CA THR A 9 6.24 0.51 -3.24
C THR A 9 7.68 0.36 -2.77
N LEU A 10 8.47 -0.38 -3.54
CA LEU A 10 9.87 -0.61 -3.27
C LEU A 10 10.74 0.50 -3.87
N ARG A 11 11.96 0.66 -3.35
CA ARG A 11 12.94 1.64 -3.84
C ARG A 11 13.34 1.43 -5.31
N ASN A 12 13.22 0.21 -5.81
CA ASN A 12 13.47 -0.14 -7.21
C ASN A 12 12.26 0.13 -8.13
N SER A 13 11.28 0.90 -7.66
CA SER A 13 10.02 1.22 -8.34
C SER A 13 9.12 0.02 -8.63
N GLN A 14 9.38 -1.15 -8.02
CA GLN A 14 8.46 -2.28 -8.09
C GLN A 14 7.36 -2.13 -7.04
N GLU A 15 6.16 -2.56 -7.41
CA GLU A 15 5.02 -2.60 -6.50
C GLU A 15 4.66 -4.04 -6.17
N LYS A 16 4.46 -4.31 -4.88
CA LYS A 16 3.90 -5.58 -4.39
C LYS A 16 2.63 -5.27 -3.63
N SER A 17 1.58 -6.07 -3.82
CA SER A 17 0.34 -5.90 -3.07
C SER A 17 -0.01 -7.17 -2.32
N ARG A 18 -0.62 -7.03 -1.15
CA ARG A 18 -1.07 -8.14 -0.35
C ARG A 18 -2.31 -7.78 0.46
N LYS A 19 -3.20 -8.75 0.65
CA LYS A 19 -4.37 -8.59 1.51
C LYS A 19 -3.93 -8.46 2.96
N VAL A 20 -4.52 -7.52 3.68
CA VAL A 20 -4.25 -7.31 5.11
C VAL A 20 -4.89 -8.44 5.90
N GLU A 21 -4.07 -9.12 6.68
CA GLU A 21 -4.50 -10.12 7.65
C GLU A 21 -4.32 -9.53 9.06
N SER A 22 -5.39 -9.51 9.85
CA SER A 22 -5.40 -8.84 11.17
C SER A 22 -4.42 -9.42 12.19
N TRP A 23 -3.95 -10.65 11.98
CA TRP A 23 -3.06 -11.38 12.88
C TRP A 23 -1.60 -11.40 12.42
N ARG A 24 -1.28 -10.83 11.24
CA ARG A 24 0.09 -10.78 10.74
C ARG A 24 0.74 -9.44 11.05
N SER A 25 2.00 -9.50 11.45
CA SER A 25 2.82 -8.29 11.62
C SER A 25 3.43 -7.85 10.29
N PHE A 26 3.70 -6.54 10.15
CA PHE A 26 4.37 -5.98 8.96
C PHE A 26 5.70 -6.69 8.63
N ILE A 27 6.51 -7.01 9.64
CA ILE A 27 7.79 -7.71 9.46
C ILE A 27 7.59 -9.13 8.89
N GLU A 28 6.55 -9.84 9.33
CA GLU A 28 6.24 -11.15 8.76
C GLU A 28 5.73 -11.03 7.34
N GLU A 29 4.96 -9.98 7.06
CA GLU A 29 4.43 -9.71 5.73
C GLU A 29 5.55 -9.43 4.72
N THR A 30 6.54 -8.60 5.09
CA THR A 30 7.73 -8.32 4.27
C THR A 30 8.62 -9.54 4.12
N ASN A 31 8.83 -10.32 5.18
CA ASN A 31 9.56 -11.60 5.11
C ASN A 31 8.94 -12.57 4.10
N VAL A 32 7.61 -12.73 4.12
CA VAL A 32 6.91 -13.61 3.17
C VAL A 32 6.94 -13.05 1.75
N LEU A 33 6.95 -11.72 1.59
CA LEU A 33 7.14 -11.07 0.29
C LEU A 33 8.60 -11.15 -0.21
N GLY A 34 9.53 -11.65 0.62
CA GLY A 34 10.96 -11.73 0.31
C GLY A 34 11.60 -10.36 0.11
N ILE A 35 11.10 -9.34 0.81
CA ILE A 35 11.61 -7.96 0.76
C ILE A 35 12.15 -7.57 2.12
N LYS A 36 13.22 -6.77 2.16
CA LYS A 36 13.65 -6.17 3.42
C LYS A 36 12.80 -4.94 3.70
N ASP A 37 12.66 -4.63 4.98
CA ASP A 37 12.09 -3.37 5.46
C ASP A 37 12.81 -2.16 4.84
N SER A 38 14.14 -2.24 4.69
CA SER A 38 14.96 -1.20 4.06
C SER A 38 14.60 -0.93 2.60
N ASP A 39 14.08 -1.93 1.89
CA ASP A 39 13.72 -1.84 0.48
C ASP A 39 12.38 -1.15 0.26
N VAL A 40 11.55 -1.09 1.31
CA VAL A 40 10.24 -0.44 1.27
C VAL A 40 10.44 1.07 1.29
N PHE A 41 9.96 1.73 0.25
CA PHE A 41 9.95 3.19 0.16
C PHE A 41 8.65 3.76 0.71
N GLN A 42 7.53 3.13 0.36
CA GLN A 42 6.21 3.57 0.76
C GLN A 42 5.28 2.37 0.97
N ILE A 43 4.36 2.51 1.94
CA ILE A 43 3.29 1.55 2.20
C ILE A 43 1.97 2.32 2.09
N GLN A 44 1.00 1.73 1.39
CA GLN A 44 -0.35 2.29 1.29
C GLN A 44 -1.42 1.25 1.58
N LEU A 45 -2.29 1.56 2.53
CA LEU A 45 -3.47 0.76 2.84
C LEU A 45 -4.63 1.17 1.92
N VAL A 46 -5.18 0.20 1.18
CA VAL A 46 -6.30 0.41 0.26
C VAL A 46 -7.50 -0.43 0.70
N GLU A 47 -8.65 0.23 0.82
CA GLU A 47 -9.94 -0.40 1.12
C GLU A 47 -10.64 -0.84 -0.17
N TYR A 48 -10.91 -2.14 -0.30
CA TYR A 48 -11.75 -2.75 -1.32
C TYR A 48 -13.10 -3.08 -0.70
N GLY A 49 -14.14 -2.35 -1.11
CA GLY A 49 -15.48 -2.48 -0.52
C GLY A 49 -16.35 -1.23 -0.70
N LYS A 50 -15.76 -0.11 -1.12
CA LYS A 50 -16.50 1.04 -1.63
C LYS A 50 -16.26 1.13 -3.13
N GLU A 51 -17.33 1.18 -3.92
CA GLU A 51 -17.23 1.69 -5.29
C GLU A 51 -16.36 2.93 -5.25
N LYS A 52 -15.30 2.95 -6.07
CA LYS A 52 -14.37 4.08 -6.11
C LYS A 52 -15.18 5.33 -6.45
N LYS A 53 -15.56 6.13 -5.45
CA LYS A 53 -15.76 7.56 -5.71
C LYS A 53 -14.40 8.02 -6.20
N LYS A 54 -14.29 8.27 -7.50
CA LYS A 54 -13.14 8.93 -8.12
C LYS A 54 -12.93 10.25 -7.38
N LYS A 55 -12.19 10.23 -6.27
CA LYS A 55 -11.62 11.44 -5.69
C LYS A 55 -10.56 11.83 -6.70
N GLY A 56 -10.92 12.81 -7.53
CA GLY A 56 -10.05 13.34 -8.56
C GLY A 56 -8.66 13.57 -7.99
N SER A 57 -7.65 13.27 -8.81
CA SER A 57 -6.24 13.51 -8.54
C SER A 57 -6.06 14.80 -7.74
N PRO A 58 -5.28 14.81 -6.65
CA PRO A 58 -5.03 16.05 -5.94
C PRO A 58 -4.36 17.01 -6.93
N LYS A 59 -5.11 18.02 -7.38
CA LYS A 59 -4.60 19.10 -8.22
C LYS A 59 -3.65 19.89 -7.33
N ASN A 60 -2.36 19.60 -7.44
CA ASN A 60 -1.33 20.31 -6.71
C ASN A 60 -1.25 21.74 -7.27
N THR A 61 -2.05 22.63 -6.72
CA THR A 61 -1.88 24.07 -6.92
C THR A 61 -0.71 24.51 -6.05
N ARG A 62 0.51 24.39 -6.59
CA ARG A 62 1.66 25.15 -6.09
C ARG A 62 1.25 26.62 -6.08
N ARG A 63 1.13 27.22 -4.90
CA ARG A 63 1.04 28.67 -4.74
C ARG A 63 2.42 29.24 -5.05
N ASN A 64 2.45 30.19 -5.98
CA ASN A 64 3.63 31.01 -6.30
C ASN A 64 4.06 31.84 -5.08
#